data_AF-A0A5K1BD91-F1
#
_entry.id   AF-A0A5K1BD91-F1
#
_cell.length_a   1.000
_cell.length_b   1.000
_cell.length_c   1.000
_cell.angle_alpha   90.00
_cell.angle_beta   90.00
_cell.angle_gamma   90.00
#
_symmetry.space_group_name_H-M   'P 1'
#
loop_
_entity.id
_entity.type
_entity.pdbx_description
1 polymer ?
#
loop_
_entity_poly.entity_id
_entity_poly.type
_entity_poly.pdbx_seq_one_letter_code
_entity_poly.pdbx_strand_id
1 'polypeptide(L)'
;MAAPLHPLSISFLIPHSNGQLSLSLRSFPLSRKTHFRNSSARRRRVEARAKGDSVDPPDRLISAVCYFYPFFDGIQYGKYVITQFSALQVLIQPLVPAIRIFKGFPLNGFLVFLTLYFVVVRNQNFSRFVRFNTMQAIVLDVLLIFPDLLERSFQPREGLGLDVVMSLDST
;
A
#
# COMPACT_ATOMS: atom_id res chain seq x y z
N MET A 1 -48.94 -17.63 -22.48
CA MET A 1 -49.26 -16.50 -21.58
C MET A 1 -48.58 -16.80 -20.25
N ALA A 2 -47.37 -16.28 -20.05
CA ALA A 2 -46.49 -16.66 -18.94
C ALA A 2 -46.73 -15.76 -17.71
N ALA A 3 -46.96 -16.36 -16.55
CA ALA A 3 -47.03 -15.67 -15.26
C ALA A 3 -45.63 -15.61 -14.62
N PRO A 4 -45.24 -14.50 -13.95
CA PRO A 4 -43.94 -14.41 -13.28
C PRO A 4 -43.93 -15.10 -11.91
N LEU A 5 -42.89 -15.89 -11.64
CA LEU A 5 -42.59 -16.49 -10.34
C LEU A 5 -41.84 -15.48 -9.45
N HIS A 6 -42.32 -15.27 -8.23
CA HIS A 6 -41.73 -14.44 -7.18
C HIS A 6 -40.78 -15.29 -6.31
N PRO A 7 -39.56 -14.84 -5.96
CA PRO A 7 -38.82 -15.45 -4.86
C PRO A 7 -39.25 -14.89 -3.52
N LEU A 8 -39.31 -15.81 -2.55
CA LEU A 8 -39.91 -15.75 -1.22
C LEU A 8 -39.01 -15.00 -0.22
N SER A 9 -39.58 -14.07 0.55
CA SER A 9 -38.93 -13.49 1.73
C SER A 9 -39.23 -14.37 2.94
N ILE A 10 -38.19 -14.99 3.51
CA ILE A 10 -38.29 -15.82 4.72
C ILE A 10 -38.35 -14.90 5.93
N SER A 11 -39.53 -14.73 6.51
CA SER A 11 -39.72 -14.11 7.82
C SER A 11 -39.57 -15.17 8.91
N PHE A 12 -38.56 -15.03 9.76
CA PHE A 12 -38.52 -15.77 11.02
C PHE A 12 -39.39 -15.06 12.08
N LEU A 13 -40.51 -15.68 12.43
CA LEU A 13 -41.17 -15.56 13.75
C LEU A 13 -40.15 -15.99 14.83
N ILE A 14 -40.17 -15.53 16.10
CA ILE A 14 -41.13 -15.84 17.18
C ILE A 14 -41.04 -14.76 18.33
N PRO A 15 -41.77 -14.83 19.47
CA PRO A 15 -42.97 -14.07 19.81
C PRO A 15 -42.84 -13.09 21.01
N HIS A 16 -43.91 -12.31 21.20
CA HIS A 16 -44.26 -11.47 22.35
C HIS A 16 -44.19 -12.16 23.73
N SER A 17 -43.71 -11.44 24.76
CA SER A 17 -44.23 -11.55 26.15
C SER A 17 -43.72 -10.41 27.06
N ASN A 18 -44.62 -9.46 27.33
CA ASN A 18 -44.97 -8.85 28.62
C ASN A 18 -43.86 -8.47 29.63
N GLY A 19 -43.80 -7.18 30.00
CA GLY A 19 -43.29 -6.77 31.31
C GLY A 19 -42.62 -5.39 31.32
N GLN A 20 -43.32 -4.42 31.89
CA GLN A 20 -42.87 -3.05 32.13
C GLN A 20 -41.65 -3.01 33.05
N LEU A 21 -40.63 -2.19 32.73
CA LEU A 21 -39.80 -1.53 33.75
C LEU A 21 -39.45 -0.11 33.30
N SER A 22 -39.85 0.83 34.15
CA SER A 22 -39.58 2.27 34.14
C SER A 22 -38.10 2.53 34.54
N LEU A 23 -37.45 3.69 34.51
CA LEU A 23 -37.84 5.06 34.85
C LEU A 23 -36.66 5.99 34.44
N SER A 24 -37.00 7.16 33.90
CA SER A 24 -36.37 8.47 34.12
C SER A 24 -34.86 8.67 33.97
N LEU A 25 -34.48 9.44 32.93
CA LEU A 25 -33.42 10.44 33.04
C LEU A 25 -33.86 11.75 32.38
N ARG A 26 -34.26 12.68 33.25
CA ARG A 26 -34.08 14.14 33.21
C ARG A 26 -34.03 14.80 31.82
N SER A 27 -35.09 15.53 31.55
CA SER A 27 -35.19 16.58 30.53
C SER A 27 -34.04 17.60 30.62
N PHE A 28 -33.25 17.69 29.55
CA PHE A 28 -32.51 18.90 29.19
C PHE A 28 -33.22 19.56 28.00
N PRO A 29 -33.65 20.84 28.08
CA PRO A 29 -34.28 21.49 26.96
C PRO A 29 -33.19 21.99 26.00
N LEU A 30 -32.82 21.19 25.00
CA LEU A 30 -32.14 21.72 23.83
C LEU A 30 -33.17 22.29 22.85
N SER A 31 -33.65 23.50 23.14
CA SER A 31 -34.21 24.36 22.10
C SER A 31 -33.07 24.87 21.23
N ARG A 32 -32.61 24.01 20.30
CA ARG A 32 -31.75 24.44 19.20
C ARG A 32 -32.61 24.48 17.95
N LYS A 33 -33.14 25.66 17.63
CA LYS A 33 -33.67 25.94 16.29
C LYS A 33 -32.52 25.74 15.31
N THR A 34 -32.40 24.55 14.74
CA THR A 34 -31.59 24.33 13.56
C THR A 34 -32.30 25.07 12.44
N HIS A 35 -31.81 26.26 12.15
CA HIS A 35 -32.16 26.95 10.91
C HIS A 35 -31.63 26.06 9.77
N PHE A 36 -32.48 25.18 9.25
CA PHE A 36 -32.20 24.43 8.02
C PHE A 36 -32.15 25.45 6.89
N ARG A 37 -30.96 26.01 6.70
CA ARG A 37 -30.63 26.79 5.53
C ARG A 37 -30.51 25.78 4.40
N ASN A 38 -31.55 25.68 3.57
CA ASN A 38 -31.51 24.95 2.31
C ASN A 38 -30.41 25.56 1.42
N SER A 39 -29.17 25.14 1.62
CA SER A 39 -28.15 25.27 0.59
C SER A 39 -28.45 24.15 -0.39
N SER A 40 -29.20 24.49 -1.44
CA SER A 40 -29.19 23.75 -2.69
C SER A 40 -27.74 23.70 -3.17
N ALA A 41 -27.01 22.69 -2.70
CA ALA A 41 -25.65 22.41 -3.07
C ALA A 41 -25.68 22.09 -4.56
N ARG A 42 -25.37 23.10 -5.37
CA ARG A 42 -25.18 22.98 -6.81
C ARG A 42 -24.06 21.97 -7.03
N ARG A 43 -24.43 20.71 -7.19
CA ARG A 43 -23.55 19.59 -7.50
C ARG A 43 -22.94 19.92 -8.87
N ARG A 44 -21.77 20.57 -8.87
CA ARG A 44 -21.03 20.83 -10.10
C ARG A 44 -20.70 19.45 -10.67
N ARG A 45 -21.36 19.09 -11.75
CA ARG A 45 -21.02 17.92 -12.54
C ARG A 45 -19.64 18.21 -13.12
N VAL A 46 -18.60 17.67 -12.48
CA VAL A 46 -17.24 17.72 -13.00
C VAL A 46 -17.18 16.70 -14.12
N GLU A 47 -17.44 17.17 -15.33
CA GLU A 47 -17.25 16.37 -16.53
C GLU A 47 -15.75 16.29 -16.77
N ALA A 48 -15.16 15.13 -16.46
CA ALA A 48 -13.77 14.85 -16.74
C ALA A 48 -13.56 14.85 -18.25
N ARG A 49 -13.16 15.99 -18.81
CA ARG A 49 -12.61 16.03 -20.18
C ARG A 49 -11.25 15.37 -20.13
N ALA A 50 -11.17 14.12 -20.62
CA ALA A 50 -9.91 13.55 -21.03
C ALA A 50 -9.40 14.37 -22.22
N LYS A 51 -8.57 15.37 -21.95
CA LYS A 51 -7.69 15.90 -22.99
C LYS A 51 -6.83 14.73 -23.41
N GLY A 52 -6.76 14.46 -24.71
CA GLY A 52 -5.91 13.41 -25.28
C GLY A 52 -4.44 13.73 -25.14
N ASP A 53 -3.97 14.00 -23.92
CA ASP A 53 -2.57 14.02 -23.52
C ASP A 53 -2.13 12.55 -23.49
N SER A 54 -1.80 12.01 -24.65
CA SER A 54 -1.02 10.80 -24.71
C SER A 54 0.30 11.07 -24.00
N VAL A 55 0.52 10.46 -22.83
CA VAL A 55 1.81 10.56 -22.14
C VAL A 55 2.91 10.14 -23.10
N ASP A 56 3.96 10.96 -23.20
CA ASP A 56 5.07 10.73 -24.09
C ASP A 56 5.71 9.35 -23.84
N PRO A 57 6.06 8.58 -24.89
CA PRO A 57 6.76 7.31 -24.73
C PRO A 57 7.98 7.33 -23.79
N PRO A 58 8.89 8.33 -23.82
CA PRO A 58 10.01 8.39 -22.88
C PRO A 58 9.55 8.50 -21.42
N ASP A 59 8.51 9.28 -21.14
CA ASP A 59 7.96 9.42 -19.78
C ASP A 59 7.40 8.11 -19.25
N ARG A 60 6.76 7.33 -20.13
CA ARG A 60 6.29 5.97 -19.80
C ARG A 60 7.45 5.04 -19.51
N LEU A 61 8.50 5.07 -20.32
CA LEU A 61 9.68 4.24 -20.13
C LEU A 61 10.38 4.56 -18.82
N ILE A 62 10.64 5.84 -18.53
CA ILE A 62 11.29 6.28 -17.28
C ILE A 62 10.43 5.85 -16.08
N SER A 63 9.12 6.07 -16.15
CA SER A 63 8.20 5.65 -15.10
C SER A 63 8.24 4.13 -14.85
N ALA A 64 8.29 3.33 -15.92
CA ALA A 64 8.41 1.88 -15.82
C ALA A 64 9.75 1.46 -15.21
N VAL A 65 10.85 2.09 -15.64
CA VAL A 65 12.20 1.84 -15.12
C VAL A 65 12.28 2.07 -13.60
N CYS A 66 11.62 3.11 -13.08
CA CYS A 66 11.60 3.38 -11.64
C CYS A 66 11.04 2.22 -10.80
N TYR A 67 10.12 1.41 -11.32
CA TYR A 67 9.55 0.27 -10.59
C TYR A 67 10.45 -0.98 -10.60
N PHE A 68 11.45 -1.06 -11.48
CA PHE A 68 12.35 -2.23 -11.49
C PHE A 68 13.15 -2.33 -10.20
N TYR A 69 13.53 -1.19 -9.61
CA TYR A 69 14.30 -1.22 -8.38
C TYR A 69 13.55 -1.87 -7.19
N PRO A 70 12.37 -1.37 -6.76
CA PRO A 70 11.63 -2.04 -5.68
C PRO A 70 11.20 -3.46 -6.05
N PHE A 71 11.00 -3.76 -7.33
CA PHE A 71 10.77 -5.14 -7.78
C PHE A 71 11.97 -6.05 -7.49
N PHE A 72 13.19 -5.64 -7.88
CA PHE A 72 14.40 -6.42 -7.63
C PHE A 72 14.70 -6.58 -6.14
N ASP A 73 14.50 -5.53 -5.36
CA ASP A 73 14.71 -5.60 -3.92
C ASP A 73 13.71 -6.56 -3.26
N GLY A 74 12.46 -6.56 -3.74
CA GLY A 74 11.38 -7.40 -3.24
C GLY A 74 11.49 -8.89 -3.58
N ILE A 75 12.29 -9.28 -4.58
CA ILE A 75 12.43 -10.69 -5.00
C ILE A 75 12.87 -11.59 -3.82
N GLN A 76 13.68 -11.08 -2.88
CA GLN A 76 14.17 -11.90 -1.76
C GLN A 76 13.02 -12.43 -0.89
N TYR A 77 11.98 -11.62 -0.69
CA TYR A 77 10.82 -11.99 0.13
C TYR A 77 9.92 -12.99 -0.58
N GLY A 78 9.92 -13.00 -1.91
CA GLY A 78 9.19 -13.94 -2.74
C GLY A 78 9.88 -15.30 -2.94
N LYS A 79 11.06 -15.53 -2.34
CA LYS A 79 11.89 -16.72 -2.61
C LYS A 79 11.13 -18.04 -2.48
N TYR A 80 10.29 -18.19 -1.46
CA TYR A 80 9.50 -19.40 -1.25
C TYR A 80 8.49 -19.64 -2.36
N VAL A 81 7.84 -18.58 -2.87
CA VAL A 81 6.91 -18.69 -4.00
C VAL A 81 7.68 -19.01 -5.29
N ILE A 82 8.81 -18.34 -5.52
CA ILE A 82 9.63 -18.54 -6.73
C ILE A 82 10.15 -19.97 -6.81
N THR A 83 10.51 -20.60 -5.68
CA THR A 83 10.96 -22.00 -5.67
C THR A 83 9.84 -23.01 -5.88
N GLN A 84 8.57 -22.66 -5.60
CA GLN A 84 7.43 -23.53 -5.90
C GLN A 84 7.02 -23.50 -7.38
N PHE A 85 7.28 -22.40 -8.09
CA PHE A 85 6.85 -22.21 -9.48
C PHE A 85 8.04 -22.11 -10.44
N SER A 86 8.36 -23.21 -11.13
CA SER A 86 9.49 -23.29 -12.07
C SER A 86 9.48 -22.23 -13.17
N ALA A 87 8.29 -21.83 -13.67
CA ALA A 87 8.15 -20.77 -14.65
C ALA A 87 8.69 -19.42 -14.16
N LEU A 88 8.43 -19.07 -12.89
CA LEU A 88 8.98 -17.85 -12.29
C LEU A 88 10.48 -17.96 -12.10
N GLN A 89 10.97 -19.15 -11.73
CA GLN A 89 12.40 -19.38 -11.57
C GLN A 89 13.17 -19.13 -12.87
N VAL A 90 12.68 -19.63 -14.02
CA VAL A 90 13.30 -19.40 -15.34
C VAL A 90 13.30 -17.91 -15.70
N LEU A 91 12.22 -17.19 -15.39
CA LEU A 91 12.13 -15.75 -15.64
C LEU A 91 13.11 -14.92 -14.79
N ILE A 92 13.30 -15.31 -13.53
CA ILE A 92 14.16 -14.58 -12.58
C ILE A 92 15.63 -15.00 -12.68
N GLN A 93 15.93 -16.22 -13.14
CA GLN A 93 17.29 -16.74 -13.28
C GLN A 93 18.28 -15.79 -13.98
N PRO A 94 17.96 -15.15 -15.13
CA PRO A 94 18.89 -14.21 -15.77
C PRO A 94 19.11 -12.92 -14.97
N LEU A 95 18.22 -12.58 -14.04
CA LEU A 95 18.31 -11.37 -13.21
C LEU A 95 19.15 -11.60 -11.94
N VAL A 96 19.40 -12.85 -11.55
CA VAL A 96 20.14 -13.20 -10.31
C VAL A 96 21.51 -12.52 -10.20
N PRO A 97 22.36 -12.47 -11.25
CA PRO A 97 23.66 -11.81 -11.15
C PRO A 97 23.54 -10.31 -10.82
N ALA A 98 22.57 -9.63 -11.44
CA ALA A 98 22.31 -8.22 -11.18
C ALA A 98 21.84 -8.00 -9.73
N ILE A 99 20.90 -8.82 -9.24
CA ILE A 99 20.38 -8.72 -7.87
C ILE A 99 21.50 -8.86 -6.84
N ARG A 100 22.44 -9.80 -7.05
CA ARG A 100 23.58 -10.01 -6.13
C ARG A 100 24.49 -8.78 -6.03
N ILE A 101 24.76 -8.12 -7.15
CA ILE A 101 25.57 -6.90 -7.17
C ILE A 101 24.86 -5.78 -6.41
N PHE A 102 23.56 -5.59 -6.63
CA PHE A 102 22.77 -4.56 -5.92
C PHE A 102 22.66 -4.81 -4.41
N LYS A 103 22.52 -6.06 -3.98
CA LYS A 103 22.41 -6.43 -2.55
C LYS A 103 23.75 -6.39 -1.80
N GLY A 104 24.88 -6.21 -2.49
CA GLY A 104 26.22 -6.25 -1.89
C GLY A 104 26.59 -5.04 -1.02
N PHE A 105 25.81 -3.96 -1.08
CA PHE A 105 26.10 -2.73 -0.33
C PHE A 105 25.17 -2.56 0.88
N PRO A 106 25.71 -2.33 2.09
CA PRO A 106 24.89 -1.92 3.22
C PRO A 106 24.21 -0.59 2.90
N LEU A 107 22.92 -0.47 3.26
CA LEU A 107 22.10 0.73 3.00
C LEU A 107 21.76 1.00 1.52
N ASN A 108 21.88 0.02 0.63
CA ASN A 108 21.51 0.18 -0.79
C ASN A 108 20.06 0.71 -0.96
N GLY A 109 19.09 0.18 -0.20
CA GLY A 109 17.70 0.70 -0.15
C GLY A 109 17.64 2.20 0.10
N PHE A 110 18.33 2.68 1.13
CA PHE A 110 18.35 4.10 1.47
C PHE A 110 19.02 4.97 0.40
N LEU A 111 20.15 4.52 -0.15
CA LEU A 111 20.86 5.27 -1.20
C LEU A 111 20.01 5.40 -2.46
N VAL A 112 19.33 4.33 -2.85
CA VAL A 112 18.50 4.33 -4.04
C VAL A 112 17.23 5.17 -3.85
N PHE A 113 16.56 5.07 -2.69
CA PHE A 113 15.51 6.00 -2.28
C PHE A 113 15.95 7.46 -2.46
N LEU A 114 17.09 7.82 -1.89
CA LEU A 114 17.64 9.19 -1.91
C LEU A 114 17.89 9.65 -3.36
N THR A 115 18.48 8.76 -4.16
CA THR A 115 18.80 8.99 -5.57
C THR A 115 17.55 9.22 -6.39
N LEU A 116 16.54 8.35 -6.33
CA LEU A 116 15.28 8.53 -7.07
C LEU A 116 14.57 9.82 -6.64
N TYR A 117 14.57 10.12 -5.34
CA TYR A 117 13.91 11.30 -4.82
C TYR A 117 14.55 12.60 -5.35
N PHE A 118 15.88 12.75 -5.23
CA PHE A 118 16.53 13.97 -5.69
C PHE A 118 16.64 14.07 -7.21
N VAL A 119 16.98 12.97 -7.88
CA VAL A 119 17.23 12.98 -9.33
C VAL A 119 15.92 13.12 -10.12
N VAL A 120 14.86 12.42 -9.70
CA VAL A 120 13.62 12.35 -10.49
C VAL A 120 12.49 13.16 -9.87
N VAL A 121 12.17 12.94 -8.59
CA VAL A 121 11.00 13.58 -7.96
C VAL A 121 11.18 15.10 -7.82
N ARG A 122 12.35 15.53 -7.33
CA ARG A 122 12.64 16.95 -7.10
C ARG A 122 12.91 17.71 -8.39
N ASN A 123 13.36 17.02 -9.43
CA ASN A 123 13.69 17.61 -10.71
C ASN A 123 12.41 18.00 -11.47
N GLN A 124 12.19 19.30 -11.64
CA GLN A 124 11.01 19.84 -12.32
C GLN A 124 11.02 19.65 -13.84
N ASN A 125 12.16 19.24 -14.42
CA ASN A 125 12.24 18.90 -15.84
C ASN A 125 11.45 17.63 -16.17
N PHE A 126 11.20 16.76 -15.20
CA PHE A 126 10.35 15.59 -15.39
C PHE A 126 8.86 15.96 -15.28
N SER A 127 8.05 15.32 -16.11
CA SER A 127 6.60 15.52 -16.08
C SER A 127 6.00 15.11 -14.73
N ARG A 128 4.81 15.62 -14.45
CA ARG A 128 4.07 15.23 -13.23
C ARG A 128 3.77 13.73 -13.21
N PHE A 129 3.58 13.11 -14.38
CA PHE A 129 3.33 11.69 -14.50
C PHE A 129 4.52 10.86 -14.01
N VAL A 130 5.73 11.17 -14.49
CA VAL A 130 6.96 10.48 -14.06
C VAL A 130 7.16 10.62 -12.56
N ARG A 131 7.04 11.84 -12.05
CA ARG A 131 7.23 12.12 -10.62
C ARG A 131 6.21 11.41 -9.74
N PHE A 132 4.95 11.33 -10.18
CA PHE A 132 3.92 10.57 -9.45
C PHE A 132 4.26 9.09 -9.39
N ASN A 133 4.58 8.47 -10.53
CA ASN A 133 4.97 7.05 -10.57
C ASN A 133 6.23 6.78 -9.75
N THR A 134 7.20 7.68 -9.80
CA THR A 134 8.44 7.56 -9.02
C THR A 134 8.16 7.66 -7.52
N MET A 135 7.26 8.54 -7.08
CA MET A 135 6.84 8.60 -5.68
C MET A 135 6.22 7.28 -5.22
N GLN A 136 5.42 6.62 -6.08
CA GLN A 136 4.87 5.30 -5.76
C GLN A 136 5.96 4.22 -5.68
N ALA A 137 6.91 4.22 -6.62
CA ALA A 137 8.06 3.31 -6.58
C ALA A 137 8.91 3.50 -5.31
N ILE A 138 9.13 4.75 -4.90
CA ILE A 138 9.79 5.12 -3.63
C ILE A 138 9.03 4.58 -2.42
N VAL A 139 7.70 4.70 -2.41
CA VAL A 139 6.89 4.15 -1.31
C VAL A 139 7.05 2.62 -1.23
N LEU A 140 7.07 1.93 -2.38
CA LEU A 140 7.33 0.49 -2.41
C LEU A 140 8.72 0.14 -1.90
N ASP A 141 9.74 0.90 -2.28
CA ASP A 141 11.11 0.73 -1.79
C ASP A 141 11.20 0.88 -0.26
N VAL A 142 10.62 1.96 0.29
CA VAL A 142 10.57 2.17 1.75
C VAL A 142 9.80 1.06 2.47
N LEU A 143 8.74 0.54 1.87
CA LEU A 143 7.99 -0.60 2.44
C LEU A 143 8.84 -1.87 2.53
N LEU A 144 9.81 -2.05 1.63
CA LEU A 144 10.73 -3.19 1.62
C LEU A 144 11.89 -3.03 2.61
N ILE A 145 12.21 -1.81 3.04
CA ILE A 145 13.18 -1.59 4.12
C ILE A 145 12.71 -2.22 5.44
N PHE A 146 11.41 -2.18 5.75
CA PHE A 146 10.87 -2.74 6.99
C PHE A 146 11.17 -4.23 7.18
N PRO A 147 10.82 -5.13 6.24
CA PRO A 147 11.12 -6.55 6.38
C PRO A 147 12.63 -6.83 6.37
N ASP A 148 13.46 -6.06 5.65
CA ASP A 148 14.93 -6.18 5.73
C ASP A 148 15.46 -5.84 7.13
N LEU A 149 15.02 -4.73 7.73
CA LEU A 149 15.39 -4.36 9.09
C LEU A 149 14.90 -5.38 10.12
N LEU A 150 13.70 -5.90 9.92
CA LEU A 150 13.11 -6.93 10.77
C LEU A 150 13.91 -8.23 10.70
N GLU A 151 14.24 -8.66 9.49
CA GLU A 151 15.05 -9.85 9.22
C GLU A 151 16.42 -9.74 9.89
N ARG A 152 17.10 -8.60 9.75
CA ARG A 152 18.40 -8.35 10.40
C ARG A 152 18.30 -8.26 11.92
N SER A 153 17.20 -7.73 12.45
CA SER A 153 16.98 -7.65 13.89
C SER A 153 16.75 -9.03 14.52
N PHE A 154 16.14 -9.97 13.78
CA PHE A 154 15.82 -11.32 14.26
C PHE A 154 16.76 -12.42 13.78
N GLN A 155 17.69 -12.17 12.85
CA GLN A 155 18.73 -13.12 12.45
C GLN A 155 20.06 -12.78 13.15
N PRO A 156 20.33 -13.34 14.35
CA PRO A 156 21.56 -13.14 15.10
C PRO A 156 22.69 -14.02 14.53
N ARG A 157 22.89 -14.04 13.22
CA ARG A 157 24.04 -14.73 12.64
C ARG A 157 25.26 -13.81 12.52
N GLU A 158 25.06 -12.49 12.40
CA GLU A 158 26.16 -11.51 12.24
C GLU A 158 25.80 -10.08 12.73
N GLY A 159 25.02 -9.93 13.80
CA GLY A 159 24.55 -8.61 14.28
C GLY A 159 24.90 -8.30 15.75
N LEU A 160 24.93 -7.01 16.09
CA LEU A 160 25.18 -6.42 17.43
C LEU A 160 24.41 -7.06 18.60
N GLY A 161 23.34 -7.82 18.32
CA GLY A 161 22.61 -8.59 19.33
C GLY A 161 23.39 -9.80 19.87
N LEU A 162 24.27 -10.41 19.06
CA LEU A 162 25.15 -11.48 19.53
C LEU A 162 26.18 -10.93 20.51
N ASP A 163 26.77 -9.77 20.24
CA ASP A 163 27.72 -9.12 21.16
C ASP A 163 27.06 -8.78 22.50
N VAL A 164 25.81 -8.30 22.48
CA VAL A 164 25.07 -8.01 23.72
C VAL A 164 24.77 -9.29 24.49
N VAL A 165 24.27 -10.35 23.83
CA VAL A 165 23.99 -11.64 24.50
C VAL A 165 25.27 -12.29 25.01
N MET A 166 26.36 -12.27 24.24
CA MET A 166 27.66 -12.80 24.65
C MET A 166 28.29 -11.95 25.76
N SER A 167 28.06 -10.63 25.78
CA SER A 167 28.51 -9.76 26.87
C SER A 167 27.70 -9.94 28.16
N LEU A 168 26.41 -10.27 28.05
CA LEU A 168 25.53 -10.55 29.20
C LEU A 168 25.83 -11.92 29.82
N ASP A 169 26.26 -12.90 29.04
CA ASP A 169 26.70 -14.21 29.53
C ASP A 169 28.13 -14.17 30.14
N SER A 170 28.84 -13.05 29.97
CA SER A 170 30.21 -12.82 30.46
C SER A 170 30.31 -11.97 31.74
N THR A 171 29.19 -11.65 32.41
CA THR A 171 29.12 -10.94 33.70
C THR A 171 28.36 -11.77 34.72
#